data_AF-A0A7X9RVZ8-F1
#
_entry.id   AF-A0A7X9RVZ8-F1
#
_cell.length_a   1.000
_cell.length_b   1.000
_cell.length_c   1.000
_cell.angle_alpha   90.00
_cell.angle_beta   90.00
_cell.angle_gamma   90.00
#
_symmetry.space_group_name_H-M   'P 1'
#
loop_
_entity.id
_entity.type
_entity.pdbx_description
1 polymer ?
#
loop_
_entity_poly.entity_id
_entity_poly.type
_entity_poly.pdbx_seq_one_letter_code
_entity_poly.pdbx_strand_id
1 'polypeptide(L)'
;MNTKLISKVKGQIQKTGKPFVFTAPEDNDESQVQFQFLGSKDGKEVVYDAFLYTLEMEYFAKIHEEATQLVIDENPKFKGADFDVMDGPHIEALEEISAELAKSDEYDVAEFIEERPEDADEDGIPLDVCLNVTSITEEAIVKFVTEFNEGTLKLDDTVYSFDMWNEN
;
A
#
# COMPACT_ATOMS: atom_id res chain seq x y z
N MET A 1 -19.89 -15.50 3.32
CA MET A 1 -19.40 -14.85 4.54
C MET A 1 -18.71 -15.88 5.41
N ASN A 2 -17.40 -15.70 5.62
CA ASN A 2 -16.55 -16.62 6.37
C ASN A 2 -16.69 -16.38 7.88
N THR A 3 -17.71 -16.97 8.51
CA THR A 3 -18.00 -16.76 9.95
C THR A 3 -16.85 -17.17 10.87
N LYS A 4 -15.97 -18.09 10.42
CA LYS A 4 -14.77 -18.50 11.15
C LYS A 4 -13.73 -17.39 11.18
N LEU A 5 -13.47 -16.75 10.04
CA LEU A 5 -12.55 -15.61 9.93
C LEU A 5 -13.02 -14.46 10.82
N ILE A 6 -14.30 -14.07 10.73
CA ILE A 6 -14.88 -13.01 11.57
C ILE A 6 -14.65 -13.32 13.07
N SER A 7 -14.90 -14.57 13.48
CA SER A 7 -14.70 -14.98 14.88
C SER A 7 -13.23 -14.94 15.30
N LYS A 8 -12.31 -15.34 14.40
CA LYS A 8 -10.86 -15.27 14.60
C LYS A 8 -10.42 -13.83 14.82
N VAL A 9 -10.76 -12.92 13.91
CA VAL A 9 -10.38 -11.49 13.96
C VAL A 9 -10.97 -10.83 15.20
N LYS A 10 -12.27 -11.05 15.49
CA LYS A 10 -12.91 -10.59 16.74
C LYS A 10 -12.16 -11.04 17.99
N GLY A 11 -11.79 -12.31 18.05
CA GLY A 11 -11.08 -12.87 19.19
C GLY A 11 -9.69 -12.26 19.38
N GLN A 12 -9.01 -11.88 18.29
CA GLN A 12 -7.71 -11.20 18.36
C GLN A 12 -7.86 -9.73 18.77
N ILE A 13 -8.81 -8.99 18.18
CA ILE A 13 -9.17 -7.62 18.57
C ILE A 13 -9.46 -7.53 20.07
N GLN A 14 -10.23 -8.47 20.62
CA GLN A 14 -10.53 -8.51 22.05
C GLN A 14 -9.30 -8.76 22.93
N LYS A 15 -8.31 -9.51 22.45
CA LYS A 15 -7.07 -9.79 23.19
C LYS A 15 -6.10 -8.62 23.16
N THR A 16 -5.99 -7.94 22.02
CA THR A 16 -5.04 -6.83 21.82
C THR A 16 -5.61 -5.49 22.29
N GLY A 17 -6.93 -5.35 22.33
CA GLY A 17 -7.61 -4.08 22.60
C GLY A 17 -7.52 -3.09 21.43
N LYS A 18 -6.96 -3.50 20.29
CA LYS A 18 -6.83 -2.69 19.06
C LYS A 18 -7.96 -3.05 18.10
N PRO A 19 -8.48 -2.11 17.30
CA PRO A 19 -9.56 -2.38 16.36
C PRO A 19 -9.13 -3.17 15.11
N PHE A 20 -7.87 -3.61 15.06
CA PHE A 20 -7.26 -4.32 13.94
C PHE A 20 -6.28 -5.40 14.41
N VAL A 21 -5.82 -6.23 13.48
CA VAL A 21 -4.86 -7.32 13.69
C VAL A 21 -3.87 -7.33 12.53
N PHE A 22 -2.56 -7.20 12.79
CA PHE A 22 -1.56 -7.35 11.73
C PHE A 22 -1.54 -8.78 11.16
N THR A 23 -1.40 -8.89 9.84
CA THR A 23 -1.41 -10.18 9.10
C THR A 23 -0.03 -10.61 8.62
N ALA A 24 0.83 -9.65 8.26
CA ALA A 24 2.23 -9.88 7.85
C ALA A 24 3.20 -8.98 8.66
N PRO A 25 3.29 -9.13 9.99
CA PRO A 25 4.08 -8.24 10.85
C PRO A 25 5.58 -8.20 10.52
N GLU A 26 6.12 -9.23 9.85
CA GLU A 26 7.50 -9.30 9.36
C GLU A 26 7.77 -8.39 8.17
N ASP A 27 6.75 -8.11 7.36
CA ASP A 27 6.85 -7.27 6.17
C ASP A 27 6.49 -5.82 6.50
N ASN A 28 5.83 -5.56 7.63
CA ASN A 28 5.41 -4.22 8.02
C ASN A 28 6.59 -3.31 8.41
N ASP A 29 6.54 -2.07 7.96
CA ASP A 29 7.48 -1.01 8.32
C ASP A 29 6.79 0.36 8.43
N GLU A 30 7.57 1.44 8.45
CA GLU A 30 7.04 2.80 8.55
C GLU A 30 6.34 3.28 7.27
N SER A 31 6.58 2.66 6.12
CA SER A 31 5.97 3.01 4.83
C SER A 31 4.71 2.19 4.51
N GLN A 32 4.61 0.96 5.03
CA GLN A 32 3.48 0.08 4.75
C GLN A 32 3.20 -0.95 5.83
N VAL A 33 1.91 -1.30 5.95
CA VAL A 33 1.42 -2.33 6.86
C VAL A 33 0.27 -3.12 6.26
N GLN A 34 0.23 -4.42 6.59
CA GLN A 34 -0.90 -5.31 6.29
C GLN A 34 -1.65 -5.68 7.57
N PHE A 35 -2.96 -5.48 7.58
CA PHE A 35 -3.82 -5.79 8.73
C PHE A 35 -5.26 -6.11 8.36
N GLN A 36 -5.90 -6.89 9.23
CA GLN A 36 -7.33 -7.18 9.17
C GLN A 36 -8.11 -6.34 10.18
N PHE A 37 -9.28 -5.86 9.77
CA PHE A 37 -10.24 -5.22 10.68
C PHE A 37 -11.68 -5.60 10.33
N LEU A 38 -12.59 -5.37 11.28
CA LEU A 38 -14.02 -5.61 11.09
C LEU A 38 -14.68 -4.37 10.52
N GLY A 39 -15.52 -4.56 9.51
CA GLY A 39 -16.38 -3.50 8.99
C GLY A 39 -17.78 -4.01 8.65
N SER A 40 -18.56 -3.16 7.99
CA SER A 40 -19.88 -3.54 7.48
C SER A 40 -20.02 -3.24 6.00
N LYS A 41 -20.53 -4.22 5.25
CA LYS A 41 -20.89 -4.10 3.83
C LYS A 41 -22.29 -4.65 3.62
N ASP A 42 -23.18 -3.86 3.03
CA ASP A 42 -24.60 -4.21 2.84
C ASP A 42 -25.33 -4.67 4.12
N GLY A 43 -25.02 -4.03 5.25
CA GLY A 43 -25.60 -4.35 6.56
C GLY A 43 -25.12 -5.69 7.15
N LYS A 44 -24.11 -6.31 6.54
CA LYS A 44 -23.46 -7.53 7.02
C LYS A 44 -22.09 -7.20 7.55
N GLU A 45 -21.69 -7.92 8.58
CA GLU A 45 -20.33 -7.84 9.11
C GLU A 45 -19.36 -8.56 8.17
N VAL A 46 -18.24 -7.91 7.86
CA VAL A 46 -17.19 -8.41 6.98
C VAL A 46 -15.83 -8.20 7.63
N VAL A 47 -14.83 -8.92 7.12
CA VAL A 47 -13.42 -8.65 7.40
C VAL A 47 -12.84 -7.98 6.17
N TYR A 48 -12.22 -6.83 6.36
CA TYR A 48 -11.35 -6.23 5.36
C TYR A 48 -9.93 -6.71 5.65
N ASP A 49 -9.22 -7.09 4.60
CA ASP A 49 -7.80 -7.40 4.61
C ASP A 49 -7.10 -6.23 3.92
N ALA A 50 -6.54 -5.34 4.73
CA ALA A 50 -6.11 -4.03 4.29
C ALA A 50 -4.59 -3.96 4.12
N PHE A 51 -4.18 -3.38 3.00
CA PHE A 51 -2.83 -2.94 2.74
C PHE A 51 -2.80 -1.41 2.79
N LEU A 52 -2.22 -0.86 3.85
CA LEU A 52 -2.12 0.59 4.06
C LEU A 52 -0.68 1.03 3.87
N TYR A 53 -0.48 2.02 3.01
CA TYR A 53 0.84 2.54 2.67
C TYR A 53 0.82 4.06 2.45
N THR A 54 2.01 4.66 2.52
CA THR A 54 2.18 6.11 2.33
C THR A 54 2.08 6.48 0.85
N LEU A 55 1.70 7.73 0.57
CA LEU A 55 1.78 8.29 -0.79
C LEU A 55 3.21 8.23 -1.35
N GLU A 56 4.19 8.42 -0.49
CA GLU A 56 5.59 8.33 -0.87
C GLU A 56 5.90 6.93 -1.45
N MET A 57 5.47 5.85 -0.78
CA MET A 57 5.64 4.49 -1.29
C MET A 57 4.92 4.26 -2.63
N GLU A 58 3.69 4.76 -2.77
CA GLU A 58 2.92 4.64 -4.03
C GLU A 58 3.64 5.32 -5.19
N TYR A 59 4.17 6.53 -4.97
CA TYR A 59 4.91 7.29 -5.96
C TYR A 59 6.17 6.53 -6.40
N PHE A 60 6.93 6.01 -5.43
CA PHE A 60 8.11 5.18 -5.68
C PHE A 60 7.76 3.91 -6.49
N ALA A 61 6.69 3.21 -6.11
CA ALA A 61 6.28 1.96 -6.76
C ALA A 61 5.90 2.17 -8.23
N LYS A 62 5.12 3.21 -8.54
CA LYS A 62 4.72 3.54 -9.92
C LYS A 62 5.93 3.84 -10.82
N ILE A 63 6.85 4.67 -10.33
CA ILE A 63 8.06 5.01 -11.09
C ILE A 63 8.93 3.78 -11.29
N HIS A 64 9.12 2.99 -10.23
CA HIS A 64 9.95 1.78 -10.29
C HIS A 64 9.39 0.75 -11.29
N GLU A 65 8.08 0.52 -11.30
CA GLU A 65 7.44 -0.41 -12.23
C GLU A 65 7.65 0.01 -13.70
N GLU A 66 7.33 1.26 -14.03
CA GLU A 66 7.45 1.76 -15.41
C GLU A 66 8.93 1.85 -15.83
N ALA A 67 9.81 2.33 -14.95
CA ALA A 67 11.24 2.40 -15.24
C ALA A 67 11.83 1.00 -15.49
N THR A 68 11.44 -0.02 -14.71
CA THR A 68 11.87 -1.40 -14.91
C THR A 68 11.44 -1.91 -16.29
N GLN A 69 10.20 -1.65 -16.68
CA GLN A 69 9.67 -2.05 -17.97
C GLN A 69 10.44 -1.38 -19.12
N LEU A 70 10.71 -0.07 -19.01
CA LEU A 70 11.51 0.69 -19.99
C LEU A 70 12.95 0.18 -20.09
N VAL A 71 13.61 -0.11 -18.95
CA VAL A 71 14.96 -0.71 -18.96
C VAL A 71 14.96 -2.03 -19.73
N ILE A 72 13.96 -2.89 -19.50
CA ILE A 72 13.86 -4.19 -20.19
C ILE A 72 13.59 -4.00 -21.69
N ASP A 73 12.75 -3.05 -22.07
CA ASP A 73 12.42 -2.80 -23.47
C ASP A 73 13.60 -2.21 -24.25
N GLU A 74 14.36 -1.30 -23.65
CA GLU A 74 15.57 -0.74 -24.24
C GLU A 74 16.76 -1.72 -24.18
N ASN A 75 16.80 -2.56 -23.16
CA ASN A 75 17.86 -3.54 -22.92
C ASN A 75 17.29 -4.95 -22.64
N PRO A 76 16.79 -5.68 -23.67
CA PRO A 76 16.16 -6.99 -23.48
C PRO A 76 17.05 -8.06 -22.81
N LYS A 77 18.37 -7.84 -22.76
CA LYS A 77 19.33 -8.66 -21.99
C LYS A 77 19.02 -8.69 -20.48
N PHE A 78 18.29 -7.69 -19.96
CA PHE A 78 17.93 -7.58 -18.54
C PHE A 78 16.56 -8.18 -18.19
N LYS A 79 15.85 -8.81 -19.13
CA LYS A 79 14.51 -9.40 -18.92
C LYS A 79 14.40 -10.47 -17.79
N GLY A 80 15.52 -10.96 -17.28
CA GLY A 80 15.56 -11.86 -16.11
C GLY A 80 16.57 -11.41 -15.06
N ALA A 81 16.97 -10.13 -15.09
CA ALA A 81 17.76 -9.53 -14.03
C ALA A 81 16.88 -9.35 -12.79
N ASP A 82 17.54 -9.37 -11.64
CA ASP A 82 16.93 -9.07 -10.35
C ASP A 82 17.08 -7.57 -10.09
N PHE A 83 15.98 -6.82 -10.15
CA PHE A 83 15.96 -5.36 -9.98
C PHE A 83 15.89 -4.93 -8.51
N ASP A 84 15.79 -5.88 -7.58
CA ASP A 84 15.74 -5.62 -6.14
C ASP A 84 17.14 -5.66 -5.49
N VAL A 85 18.19 -5.77 -6.30
CA VAL A 85 19.59 -5.77 -5.81
C VAL A 85 20.14 -4.35 -5.67
N MET A 86 21.18 -4.19 -4.85
CA MET A 86 21.77 -2.88 -4.56
C MET A 86 22.56 -2.26 -5.71
N ASP A 87 23.08 -3.05 -6.65
CA ASP A 87 24.01 -2.58 -7.67
C ASP A 87 24.00 -3.50 -8.91
N GLY A 88 24.35 -2.93 -10.05
CA GLY A 88 24.47 -3.60 -11.32
C GLY A 88 24.15 -2.67 -12.49
N PRO A 89 24.55 -3.02 -13.72
CA PRO A 89 24.30 -2.19 -14.89
C PRO A 89 22.81 -2.04 -15.22
N HIS A 90 21.95 -2.93 -14.73
CA HIS A 90 20.49 -2.81 -14.83
C HIS A 90 19.92 -1.88 -13.76
N ILE A 91 20.56 -1.79 -12.58
CA ILE A 91 20.21 -0.83 -11.52
C ILE A 91 20.62 0.57 -11.93
N GLU A 92 21.86 0.78 -12.42
CA GLU A 92 22.30 2.09 -12.95
C GLU A 92 21.33 2.62 -14.04
N ALA A 93 20.85 1.74 -14.93
CA ALA A 93 19.88 2.09 -15.95
C ALA A 93 18.49 2.39 -15.37
N LEU A 94 18.05 1.60 -14.38
CA LEU A 94 16.80 1.84 -13.66
C LEU A 94 16.82 3.20 -12.98
N GLU A 95 17.95 3.55 -12.35
CA GLU A 95 18.13 4.83 -11.67
C GLU A 95 18.04 6.02 -12.62
N GLU A 96 18.74 5.95 -13.76
CA GLU A 96 18.71 6.99 -14.79
C GLU A 96 17.29 7.21 -15.33
N ILE A 97 16.56 6.13 -15.67
CA ILE A 97 15.20 6.22 -16.18
C ILE A 97 14.25 6.73 -15.10
N SER A 98 14.35 6.22 -13.87
CA SER A 98 13.50 6.64 -12.75
C SER A 98 13.65 8.13 -12.46
N ALA A 99 14.87 8.67 -12.51
CA ALA A 99 15.14 10.10 -12.35
C ALA A 99 14.55 10.96 -13.49
N GLU A 100 14.42 10.42 -14.70
CA GLU A 100 13.75 11.10 -15.81
C GLU A 100 12.22 11.05 -15.64
N LEU A 101 11.66 9.90 -15.28
CA LEU A 101 10.22 9.75 -15.03
C LEU A 101 9.74 10.66 -13.91
N ALA A 102 10.51 10.79 -12.83
CA ALA A 102 10.19 11.65 -11.70
C ALA A 102 10.11 13.16 -12.03
N LYS A 103 10.54 13.60 -13.22
CA LYS A 103 10.39 14.99 -13.69
C LYS A 103 9.02 15.25 -14.34
N SER A 104 8.24 14.20 -14.60
CA SER A 104 6.92 14.26 -15.19
C SER A 104 5.85 14.22 -14.12
N ASP A 105 4.90 15.16 -14.18
CA ASP A 105 3.72 15.19 -13.29
C ASP A 105 2.75 14.01 -13.55
N GLU A 106 3.03 13.14 -14.53
CA GLU A 106 2.24 11.94 -14.83
C GLU A 106 2.25 10.91 -13.69
N TYR A 107 3.31 10.89 -12.89
CA TYR A 107 3.48 9.95 -11.78
C TYR A 107 2.97 10.49 -10.45
N ASP A 108 2.47 11.72 -10.42
CA ASP A 108 1.97 12.30 -9.19
C ASP A 108 0.82 11.46 -8.60
N VAL A 109 0.77 11.42 -7.27
CA VAL A 109 -0.14 10.55 -6.51
C VAL A 109 -1.06 11.38 -5.62
N ALA A 110 -2.24 10.85 -5.35
CA ALA A 110 -3.19 11.41 -4.40
C ALA A 110 -3.75 10.28 -3.52
N GLU A 111 -4.33 10.63 -2.38
CA GLU A 111 -4.89 9.63 -1.48
C GLU A 111 -6.01 8.85 -2.18
N PHE A 112 -6.04 7.53 -1.98
CA PHE A 112 -7.10 6.70 -2.52
C PHE A 112 -7.40 5.51 -1.62
N ILE A 113 -8.60 4.98 -1.83
CA ILE A 113 -9.05 3.72 -1.24
C ILE A 113 -9.70 2.89 -2.33
N GLU A 114 -9.23 1.66 -2.48
CA GLU A 114 -9.74 0.73 -3.46
C GLU A 114 -10.11 -0.59 -2.79
N GLU A 115 -11.41 -0.87 -2.76
CA GLU A 115 -11.93 -2.20 -2.42
C GLU A 115 -11.89 -3.10 -3.66
N ARG A 116 -11.30 -4.30 -3.55
CA ARG A 116 -11.31 -5.33 -4.60
C ARG A 116 -12.12 -6.55 -4.17
N PRO A 117 -13.46 -6.45 -4.07
CA PRO A 117 -14.31 -7.55 -3.61
C PRO A 117 -14.29 -8.79 -4.51
N GLU A 118 -13.90 -8.65 -5.79
CA GLU A 118 -13.69 -9.74 -6.74
C GLU A 118 -12.51 -10.64 -6.36
N ASP A 119 -11.51 -10.09 -5.67
CA ASP A 119 -10.31 -10.79 -5.20
C ASP A 119 -10.49 -11.32 -3.78
N ALA A 120 -11.69 -11.19 -3.21
CA ALA A 120 -11.98 -11.65 -1.86
C ALA A 120 -11.84 -13.18 -1.73
N ASP A 121 -11.09 -13.60 -0.72
CA ASP A 121 -10.73 -14.99 -0.48
C ASP A 121 -11.07 -15.45 0.95
N GLU A 122 -10.25 -16.32 1.55
CA GLU A 122 -10.45 -16.78 2.91
C GLU A 122 -10.01 -15.79 4.00
N ASP A 123 -9.22 -14.77 3.65
CA ASP A 123 -8.59 -13.81 4.55
C ASP A 123 -9.33 -12.47 4.63
N GLY A 124 -10.18 -12.14 3.66
CA GLY A 124 -11.06 -10.97 3.76
C GLY A 124 -11.47 -10.40 2.42
N ILE A 125 -11.99 -9.18 2.46
CA ILE A 125 -12.15 -8.32 1.28
C ILE A 125 -10.87 -7.49 1.18
N PRO A 126 -10.06 -7.64 0.12
CA PRO A 126 -8.88 -6.83 -0.10
C PRO A 126 -9.22 -5.34 -0.18
N LEU A 127 -8.42 -4.53 0.49
CA LEU A 127 -8.57 -3.10 0.58
C LEU A 127 -7.21 -2.41 0.50
N ASP A 128 -6.94 -1.71 -0.59
CA ASP A 128 -5.75 -0.86 -0.68
C ASP A 128 -6.09 0.53 -0.18
N VAL A 129 -5.19 1.08 0.63
CA VAL A 129 -5.36 2.37 1.28
C VAL A 129 -4.04 3.13 1.13
N CYS A 130 -4.07 4.22 0.37
CA CYS A 130 -2.93 5.10 0.22
C CYS A 130 -3.23 6.44 0.90
N LEU A 131 -2.45 6.79 1.93
CA LEU A 131 -2.65 8.01 2.72
C LEU A 131 -1.44 8.94 2.67
N ASN A 132 -1.69 10.24 2.73
CA ASN A 132 -0.70 11.28 2.86
C ASN A 132 -0.23 11.41 4.31
N VAL A 133 0.53 10.41 4.75
CA VAL A 133 1.19 10.40 6.05
C VAL A 133 2.66 10.07 5.85
N THR A 134 3.53 10.64 6.68
CA THR A 134 4.98 10.39 6.61
C THR A 134 5.35 8.99 7.06
N SER A 135 4.55 8.38 7.94
CA SER A 135 4.75 7.01 8.37
C SER A 135 3.45 6.39 8.89
N ILE A 136 3.34 5.06 8.71
CA ILE A 136 2.20 4.27 9.16
C ILE A 136 2.40 3.87 10.61
N THR A 137 1.80 4.65 11.50
CA THR A 137 1.77 4.37 12.93
C THR A 137 0.50 3.64 13.34
N GLU A 138 0.50 2.99 14.51
CA GLU A 138 -0.73 2.41 15.05
C GLU A 138 -1.85 3.45 15.22
N GLU A 139 -1.51 4.70 15.53
CA GLU A 139 -2.48 5.80 15.63
C GLU A 139 -3.13 6.10 14.28
N ALA A 140 -2.34 6.09 13.19
CA ALA A 140 -2.84 6.24 11.84
C ALA A 140 -3.80 5.10 11.45
N ILE A 141 -3.45 3.86 11.78
CA ILE A 141 -4.31 2.68 11.53
C ILE A 141 -5.62 2.79 12.32
N VAL A 142 -5.57 3.14 13.61
CA VAL A 142 -6.78 3.30 14.45
C VAL A 142 -7.67 4.41 13.90
N LYS A 143 -7.09 5.54 13.51
CA LYS A 143 -7.81 6.66 12.90
C LYS A 143 -8.50 6.22 11.62
N PHE A 144 -7.76 5.57 10.72
CA PHE A 144 -8.29 5.03 9.48
C PHE A 144 -9.47 4.07 9.72
N VAL A 145 -9.29 3.03 10.54
CA VAL A 145 -10.34 2.02 10.80
C VAL A 145 -11.60 2.66 11.39
N THR A 146 -11.43 3.67 12.24
CA THR A 146 -12.57 4.39 12.85
C THR A 146 -13.29 5.22 11.79
N GLU A 147 -12.58 6.07 11.07
CA GLU A 147 -13.15 6.97 10.06
C GLU A 147 -13.78 6.21 8.89
N PHE A 148 -13.16 5.11 8.46
CA PHE A 148 -13.68 4.22 7.42
C PHE A 148 -15.01 3.58 7.85
N ASN A 149 -15.06 2.99 9.05
CA ASN A 149 -16.28 2.34 9.54
C ASN A 149 -17.42 3.31 9.88
N GLU A 150 -17.09 4.53 10.28
CA GLU A 150 -18.08 5.58 10.53
C GLU A 150 -18.57 6.26 9.24
N GLY A 151 -17.90 6.00 8.10
CA GLY A 151 -18.17 6.70 6.83
C GLY A 151 -17.83 8.19 6.90
N THR A 152 -16.89 8.57 7.76
CA THR A 152 -16.45 9.95 8.00
C THR A 152 -15.08 10.26 7.38
N LEU A 153 -14.40 9.23 6.86
CA LEU A 153 -13.12 9.36 6.18
C LEU A 153 -13.21 10.32 4.99
N LYS A 154 -12.27 11.25 4.92
CA LYS A 154 -12.12 12.19 3.82
C LYS A 154 -10.71 12.09 3.30
N LEU A 155 -10.60 11.77 2.02
CA LEU A 155 -9.33 11.71 1.32
C LEU A 155 -8.90 13.12 0.90
N ASP A 156 -7.59 13.32 0.87
CA ASP A 156 -6.97 14.51 0.31
C ASP A 156 -6.86 14.38 -1.22
N ASP A 157 -7.62 15.21 -1.94
CA ASP A 157 -7.59 15.30 -3.40
C ASP A 157 -6.35 16.05 -3.93
N THR A 158 -5.47 16.53 -3.04
CA THR A 158 -4.20 17.16 -3.42
C THR A 158 -3.28 16.11 -4.06
N VAL A 159 -2.63 16.52 -5.14
CA VAL A 159 -1.72 15.69 -5.91
C VAL A 159 -0.28 16.01 -5.47
N TYR A 160 0.52 14.97 -5.23
CA TYR A 160 1.85 15.04 -4.63
C TYR A 160 2.89 14.33 -5.52
N SER A 161 4.09 14.90 -5.56
CA SER A 161 5.30 14.30 -6.11
C SER A 161 6.39 14.28 -5.03
N PHE A 162 7.31 13.33 -5.11
CA PHE A 162 8.36 13.15 -4.11
C PHE A 162 9.75 13.25 -4.74
N ASP A 163 10.68 13.91 -4.04
CA ASP A 163 12.07 14.02 -4.47
C ASP A 163 12.83 12.72 -4.17
N MET A 164 12.87 11.82 -5.15
CA MET A 164 13.48 10.49 -4.98
C MET A 164 15.02 10.49 -4.93
N TRP A 165 15.67 11.63 -5.25
CA TRP A 165 17.10 11.71 -5.59
C TRP A 165 17.86 12.85 -4.91
N ASN A 166 17.20 13.62 -4.05
CA ASN A 166 17.89 14.62 -3.25
C ASN A 166 18.46 13.94 -2.00
N GLU A 167 19.71 13.49 -2.08
CA GLU A 167 20.52 13.21 -0.89
C GLU A 167 20.53 14.47 -0.01
N ASN A 168 20.02 14.37 1.22
CA ASN A 168 20.39 15.31 2.29
C ASN A 168 21.76 14.92 2.87
#